data_AF-A0A9P1CXB3-F1
#
_entry.id   AF-A0A9P1CXB3-F1
#
_cell.length_a   1.000
_cell.length_b   1.000
_cell.length_c   1.000
_cell.angle_alpha   90.00
_cell.angle_beta   90.00
_cell.angle_gamma   90.00
#
_symmetry.space_group_name_H-M   'P 1'
#
loop_
_entity.id
_entity.type
_entity.pdbx_description
1 polymer ?
#
loop_
_entity_poly.entity_id
_entity_poly.type
_entity_poly.pdbx_seq_one_letter_code
_entity_poly.pdbx_strand_id
1 'polypeptide(L)'
;MLRSSTAFRLNDMLTTNLVSLEHNINKFLLLDQQINDGHIFNVWPAILSMCYPFLAHKHLRDCLIIVVLRGWHNKMKLNAYHFVEVFAGCANLTLELLRGGYRGSAFDIVFESCHNALSRNGLRLLLDAITSLREGGLVWIATQCSSFVVLCRHQSQRCEANGFLGNTQRPFVVLGNHLMEISCDNFKEIQYVYGLIQRALSEAAPALEPLAKGPVKMNDIGGLLGGAH
;
A
#
# COMPACT_ATOMS: atom_id res chain seq x y z
N MET A 1 -25.17 -14.99 29.02
CA MET A 1 -25.67 -13.70 28.52
C MET A 1 -24.53 -12.65 28.48
N LEU A 2 -23.41 -12.94 27.78
CA LEU A 2 -22.17 -12.12 27.80
C LEU A 2 -21.61 -11.79 26.41
N ARG A 3 -22.38 -12.00 25.32
CA ARG A 3 -21.91 -11.75 23.94
C ARG A 3 -22.16 -10.32 23.41
N SER A 4 -22.91 -9.46 24.10
CA SER A 4 -23.28 -8.15 23.56
C SER A 4 -22.26 -7.02 23.79
N SER A 5 -21.45 -7.09 24.85
CA SER A 5 -20.46 -6.05 25.19
C SER A 5 -19.28 -5.98 24.22
N THR A 6 -18.78 -7.14 23.77
CA THR A 6 -17.61 -7.24 22.89
C THR A 6 -17.94 -6.86 21.44
N ALA A 7 -19.11 -7.27 20.95
CA ALA A 7 -19.58 -6.91 19.61
C ALA A 7 -19.88 -5.40 19.50
N PHE A 8 -20.42 -4.80 20.56
CA PHE A 8 -20.66 -3.36 20.65
C PHE A 8 -19.34 -2.57 20.61
N ARG A 9 -18.32 -2.98 21.38
CA ARG A 9 -16.99 -2.34 21.37
C ARG A 9 -16.24 -2.51 20.04
N LEU A 10 -16.38 -3.66 19.39
CA LEU A 10 -15.82 -3.89 18.04
C LEU A 10 -16.49 -2.98 17.01
N ASN A 11 -17.82 -2.82 17.06
CA ASN A 11 -18.54 -1.90 16.19
C ASN A 11 -18.13 -0.45 16.43
N ASP A 12 -18.04 -0.01 17.69
CA ASP A 12 -17.61 1.36 18.00
C ASP A 12 -16.17 1.62 17.54
N MET A 13 -15.23 0.70 17.79
CA MET A 13 -13.85 0.82 17.31
C MET A 13 -13.74 0.83 15.79
N LEU A 14 -14.48 -0.04 15.10
CA LEU A 14 -14.56 -0.05 13.64
C LEU A 14 -15.09 1.28 13.12
N THR A 15 -16.12 1.83 13.77
CA THR A 15 -16.75 3.09 13.38
C THR A 15 -15.79 4.27 13.60
N THR A 16 -15.11 4.34 14.74
CA THR A 16 -14.11 5.39 15.02
C THR A 16 -12.92 5.31 14.05
N ASN A 17 -12.44 4.09 13.75
CA ASN A 17 -11.34 3.89 12.80
C ASN A 17 -11.74 4.24 11.36
N LEU A 18 -12.97 3.95 10.96
CA LEU A 18 -13.50 4.34 9.65
C LEU A 18 -13.64 5.86 9.53
N VAL A 19 -14.15 6.54 10.56
CA VAL A 19 -14.24 8.01 10.57
C VAL A 19 -12.86 8.66 10.47
N SER A 20 -11.88 8.15 11.21
CA SER A 20 -10.48 8.61 11.12
C SER A 20 -9.88 8.35 9.75
N LEU A 21 -10.13 7.19 9.16
CA LEU A 21 -9.68 6.84 7.81
C LEU A 21 -10.29 7.77 6.75
N GLU A 22 -11.60 7.99 6.79
CA GLU A 22 -12.29 8.91 5.88
C GLU A 22 -11.74 10.34 6.01
N HIS A 23 -11.51 10.81 7.24
CA HIS A 23 -10.91 12.12 7.48
C HIS A 23 -9.52 12.23 6.85
N ASN A 24 -8.66 11.22 7.02
CA ASN A 24 -7.32 11.21 6.46
C ASN A 24 -7.32 11.16 4.93
N ILE A 25 -8.21 10.36 4.32
CA ILE A 25 -8.36 10.30 2.87
C ILE A 25 -8.86 11.64 2.33
N ASN A 26 -9.84 12.27 2.97
CA ASN A 26 -10.34 13.59 2.56
C ASN A 26 -9.24 14.65 2.67
N LYS A 27 -8.45 14.64 3.75
CA LYS A 27 -7.29 15.54 3.90
C LYS A 27 -6.26 15.33 2.79
N PHE A 28 -5.97 14.08 2.43
CA PHE A 28 -5.09 13.76 1.32
C PHE A 28 -5.62 14.31 -0.01
N LEU A 29 -6.89 14.07 -0.35
CA LEU A 29 -7.49 14.59 -1.59
C LEU A 29 -7.58 16.12 -1.62
N LEU A 30 -7.76 16.77 -0.47
CA LEU A 30 -7.68 18.22 -0.35
C LEU A 30 -6.27 18.76 -0.61
N LEU A 31 -5.24 18.07 -0.13
CA LEU A 31 -3.84 18.44 -0.41
C LEU A 31 -3.49 18.25 -1.89
N ASP A 32 -3.94 17.15 -2.50
CA ASP A 32 -3.82 16.93 -3.95
C ASP A 32 -4.48 18.06 -4.75
N GLN A 33 -5.68 18.49 -4.34
CA GLN A 33 -6.36 19.61 -4.96
C GLN A 33 -5.60 20.95 -4.84
N GLN A 34 -4.88 21.16 -3.74
CA GLN A 34 -4.16 22.41 -3.46
C GLN A 34 -2.78 22.47 -4.10
N ILE A 35 -2.09 21.33 -4.17
CA ILE A 35 -0.66 21.26 -4.55
C ILE A 35 -0.51 20.77 -6.00
N ASN A 36 -1.36 19.84 -6.43
CA ASN A 36 -1.27 19.14 -7.71
C ASN A 36 -2.53 19.34 -8.57
N ASP A 37 -3.33 20.37 -8.30
CA ASP A 37 -4.58 20.69 -9.04
C ASP A 37 -5.58 19.52 -9.14
N GLY A 38 -5.55 18.60 -8.17
CA GLY A 38 -6.45 17.45 -8.15
C GLY A 38 -6.02 16.34 -9.12
N HIS A 39 -4.73 16.29 -9.49
CA HIS A 39 -4.20 15.31 -10.44
C HIS A 39 -4.53 13.86 -10.04
N ILE A 40 -4.33 13.50 -8.77
CA ILE A 40 -4.66 12.14 -8.29
C ILE A 40 -6.16 11.92 -8.37
N PHE A 41 -6.98 12.90 -7.94
CA PHE A 41 -8.43 12.83 -8.05
C PHE A 41 -8.91 12.49 -9.47
N ASN A 42 -8.25 13.06 -10.48
CA ASN A 42 -8.61 12.91 -11.89
C ASN A 42 -8.05 11.62 -12.52
N VAL A 43 -6.83 11.20 -12.15
CA VAL A 43 -6.12 10.11 -12.83
C VAL A 43 -6.37 8.75 -12.17
N TRP A 44 -6.38 8.70 -10.83
CA TRP A 44 -6.42 7.43 -10.11
C TRP A 44 -7.70 6.60 -10.24
N PRO A 45 -8.90 7.17 -10.43
CA PRO A 45 -10.09 6.36 -10.69
C PRO A 45 -9.90 5.42 -11.89
N ALA A 46 -9.30 5.93 -12.98
CA ALA A 46 -9.00 5.13 -14.17
C ALA A 46 -7.93 4.06 -13.88
N ILE A 47 -6.86 4.42 -13.17
CA ILE A 47 -5.80 3.47 -12.79
C ILE A 47 -6.35 2.34 -11.93
N LEU A 48 -7.08 2.68 -10.87
CA LEU A 48 -7.64 1.71 -9.92
C LEU A 48 -8.72 0.84 -10.56
N SER A 49 -9.55 1.39 -11.45
CA SER A 49 -10.55 0.60 -12.18
C SER A 49 -9.93 -0.36 -13.18
N MET A 50 -8.79 -0.02 -13.79
CA MET A 50 -8.02 -0.97 -14.59
C MET A 50 -7.44 -2.10 -13.73
N CYS A 51 -6.87 -1.78 -12.57
CA CYS A 51 -6.27 -2.78 -11.68
C CYS A 51 -7.33 -3.66 -11.00
N TYR A 52 -8.46 -3.06 -10.63
CA TYR A 52 -9.56 -3.64 -9.88
C TYR A 52 -10.90 -3.29 -10.55
N PRO A 53 -11.36 -4.09 -11.53
CA PRO A 53 -12.57 -3.78 -12.29
C PRO A 53 -13.83 -3.55 -11.44
N PHE A 54 -13.91 -4.18 -10.27
CA PHE A 54 -15.03 -3.99 -9.32
C PHE A 54 -15.07 -2.58 -8.68
N LEU A 55 -14.04 -1.75 -8.88
CA LEU A 55 -13.98 -0.36 -8.43
C LEU A 55 -14.42 0.65 -9.49
N ALA A 56 -14.69 0.23 -10.73
CA ALA A 56 -14.92 1.13 -11.86
C ALA A 56 -16.04 2.17 -11.68
N HIS A 57 -17.04 1.86 -10.86
CA HIS A 57 -18.21 2.73 -10.62
C HIS A 57 -18.19 3.41 -9.25
N LYS A 58 -17.03 3.42 -8.59
CA LYS A 58 -16.88 3.99 -7.24
C LYS A 58 -16.15 5.34 -7.31
N HIS A 59 -16.46 6.21 -6.37
CA HIS A 59 -15.68 7.43 -6.18
C HIS A 59 -14.27 7.08 -5.70
N LEU A 60 -13.27 7.91 -6.04
CA LEU A 60 -11.87 7.67 -5.66
C LEU A 60 -11.73 7.42 -4.14
N ARG A 61 -12.43 8.21 -3.33
CA ARG A 61 -12.46 8.05 -1.87
C ARG A 61 -12.81 6.62 -1.47
N ASP A 62 -13.88 6.07 -2.03
CA ASP A 62 -14.34 4.71 -1.70
C ASP A 62 -13.35 3.66 -2.22
N CYS A 63 -12.75 3.89 -3.39
CA CYS A 63 -11.69 3.03 -3.91
C CYS A 63 -10.50 2.97 -2.94
N LEU A 64 -10.04 4.12 -2.44
CA LEU A 64 -8.96 4.21 -1.47
C LEU A 64 -9.33 3.51 -0.16
N ILE A 65 -10.53 3.74 0.40
CA ILE A 65 -11.01 3.04 1.60
C ILE A 65 -10.95 1.53 1.40
N ILE A 66 -11.41 1.01 0.27
CA ILE A 66 -11.41 -0.44 0.00
C ILE A 66 -9.99 -1.00 -0.06
N VAL A 67 -9.06 -0.33 -0.75
CA VAL A 67 -7.65 -0.75 -0.80
C VAL A 67 -7.03 -0.78 0.59
N VAL A 68 -7.34 0.21 1.42
CA VAL A 68 -6.86 0.30 2.80
C VAL A 68 -7.43 -0.81 3.67
N LEU A 69 -8.75 -1.04 3.61
CA LEU A 69 -9.40 -2.10 4.36
C LEU A 69 -8.87 -3.48 3.98
N ARG A 70 -8.51 -3.69 2.70
CA ARG A 70 -7.81 -4.90 2.26
C ARG A 70 -6.44 -5.02 2.92
N GLY A 71 -5.67 -3.94 3.01
CA GLY A 71 -4.38 -3.95 3.69
C GLY A 71 -4.52 -4.30 5.18
N TRP A 72 -5.51 -3.74 5.84
CA TRP A 72 -5.83 -4.07 7.23
C TRP A 72 -6.21 -5.55 7.40
N HIS A 73 -7.06 -6.07 6.51
CA HIS A 73 -7.44 -7.48 6.50
C HIS A 73 -6.22 -8.41 6.32
N ASN A 74 -5.33 -8.07 5.39
CA ASN A 74 -4.13 -8.84 5.10
C ASN A 74 -3.17 -8.82 6.31
N LYS A 75 -3.04 -7.70 7.01
CA LYS A 75 -2.24 -7.61 8.24
C LYS A 75 -2.74 -8.59 9.31
N MET A 76 -4.06 -8.69 9.48
CA MET A 76 -4.67 -9.55 10.49
C MET A 76 -4.57 -11.05 10.17
N LYS A 77 -4.37 -11.42 8.91
CA LYS A 77 -4.46 -12.83 8.46
C LYS A 77 -3.24 -13.40 7.77
N LEU A 78 -2.51 -12.60 7.00
CA LEU A 78 -1.57 -13.09 5.99
C LEU A 78 -0.12 -12.70 6.27
N ASN A 79 0.12 -11.54 6.92
CA ASN A 79 1.44 -11.04 7.35
C ASN A 79 2.60 -11.44 6.40
N ALA A 80 2.41 -11.20 5.10
CA ALA A 80 3.03 -12.01 4.05
C ALA A 80 4.43 -11.53 3.64
N TYR A 81 4.64 -10.21 3.61
CA TYR A 81 5.86 -9.61 3.09
C TYR A 81 6.58 -8.76 4.14
N HIS A 82 7.88 -9.02 4.29
CA HIS A 82 8.84 -8.22 5.01
C HIS A 82 9.32 -7.03 4.18
N PHE A 83 9.33 -7.16 2.85
CA PHE A 83 9.70 -6.06 1.95
C PHE A 83 8.96 -6.11 0.61
N VAL A 84 8.86 -4.95 -0.04
CA VAL A 84 8.48 -4.78 -1.44
C VAL A 84 9.49 -3.84 -2.09
N GLU A 85 10.14 -4.29 -3.16
CA GLU A 85 11.05 -3.48 -3.98
C GLU A 85 10.36 -3.05 -5.28
N VAL A 86 10.40 -1.75 -5.59
CA VAL A 86 9.78 -1.15 -6.78
C VAL A 86 10.86 -0.47 -7.60
N PHE A 87 10.85 -0.74 -8.91
CA PHE A 87 11.92 -0.38 -9.84
C PHE A 87 13.26 -1.02 -9.43
N ALA A 88 13.22 -2.33 -9.22
CA ALA A 88 14.31 -3.13 -8.67
C ALA A 88 15.56 -3.22 -9.58
N GLY A 89 15.47 -2.90 -10.87
CA GLY A 89 16.54 -3.09 -11.85
C GLY A 89 17.02 -4.54 -11.86
N CYS A 90 18.26 -4.77 -11.40
CA CYS A 90 18.83 -6.11 -11.27
C CYS A 90 18.41 -6.87 -9.99
N ALA A 91 17.52 -6.30 -9.16
CA ALA A 91 17.01 -6.89 -7.92
C ALA A 91 18.07 -7.25 -6.87
N ASN A 92 19.17 -6.48 -6.81
CA ASN A 92 20.25 -6.74 -5.84
C ASN A 92 19.76 -6.62 -4.39
N LEU A 93 18.91 -5.64 -4.07
CA LEU A 93 18.35 -5.50 -2.73
C LEU A 93 17.44 -6.68 -2.39
N THR A 94 16.52 -7.05 -3.29
CA THR A 94 15.71 -8.26 -3.15
C THR A 94 16.56 -9.50 -2.91
N LEU A 95 17.62 -9.70 -3.70
CA LEU A 95 18.53 -10.83 -3.53
C LEU A 95 19.14 -10.89 -2.13
N GLU A 96 19.68 -9.78 -1.63
CA GLU A 96 20.28 -9.72 -0.29
C GLU A 96 19.24 -9.91 0.83
N LEU A 97 18.03 -9.36 0.67
CA LEU A 97 16.95 -9.57 1.63
C LEU A 97 16.48 -11.03 1.65
N LEU A 98 16.36 -11.68 0.49
CA LEU A 98 16.03 -13.11 0.41
C LEU A 98 17.13 -13.97 1.06
N ARG A 99 18.41 -13.64 0.85
CA ARG A 99 19.55 -14.30 1.53
C ARG A 99 19.49 -14.13 3.04
N GLY A 100 19.03 -12.99 3.53
CA GLY A 100 18.78 -12.72 4.94
C GLY A 100 17.56 -13.43 5.54
N GLY A 101 16.87 -14.29 4.77
CA GLY A 101 15.66 -15.00 5.21
C GLY A 101 14.41 -14.12 5.24
N TYR A 102 14.44 -12.94 4.62
CA TYR A 102 13.26 -12.11 4.49
C TYR A 102 12.37 -12.58 3.34
N ARG A 103 11.05 -12.39 3.47
CA ARG A 103 10.07 -12.70 2.44
C ARG A 103 9.62 -11.40 1.78
N GLY A 104 9.59 -11.32 0.46
CA GLY A 104 9.22 -10.09 -0.23
C GLY A 104 8.96 -10.31 -1.70
N SER A 105 8.70 -9.22 -2.41
CA SER A 105 8.51 -9.22 -3.87
C SER A 105 9.20 -8.02 -4.50
N ALA A 106 9.63 -8.19 -5.75
CA ALA A 106 10.25 -7.15 -6.57
C ALA A 106 9.38 -6.85 -7.79
N PHE A 107 9.31 -5.58 -8.17
CA PHE A 107 8.58 -5.11 -9.33
C PHE A 107 9.47 -4.19 -10.15
N ASP A 108 9.46 -4.35 -11.47
CA ASP A 108 10.22 -3.51 -12.39
C ASP A 108 9.61 -3.53 -13.78
N ILE A 109 9.75 -2.43 -14.53
CA ILE A 109 9.34 -2.34 -15.93
C ILE A 109 10.12 -3.27 -16.86
N VAL A 110 11.32 -3.69 -16.47
CA VAL A 110 12.15 -4.63 -17.24
C VAL A 110 11.84 -6.09 -16.95
N PHE A 111 11.00 -6.38 -15.95
CA PHE A 111 10.55 -7.73 -15.66
C PHE A 111 9.41 -8.16 -16.59
N GLU A 112 9.02 -9.43 -16.48
CA GLU A 112 7.84 -9.94 -17.18
C GLU A 112 6.60 -9.10 -16.89
N SER A 113 5.63 -9.13 -17.80
CA SER A 113 4.42 -8.30 -17.71
C SER A 113 3.66 -8.41 -16.39
N CYS A 114 3.71 -9.55 -15.69
CA CYS A 114 3.08 -9.73 -14.39
C CYS A 114 3.81 -8.98 -13.24
N HIS A 115 5.06 -8.59 -13.42
CA HIS A 115 5.84 -7.81 -12.45
C HIS A 115 6.18 -6.39 -12.94
N ASN A 116 5.73 -6.04 -14.16
CA ASN A 116 5.86 -4.69 -14.70
C ASN A 116 4.87 -3.73 -14.03
N ALA A 117 5.41 -2.83 -13.20
CA ALA A 117 4.65 -1.83 -12.43
C ALA A 117 3.85 -0.82 -13.27
N LEU A 118 4.13 -0.68 -14.57
CA LEU A 118 3.36 0.15 -15.49
C LEU A 118 2.28 -0.63 -16.26
N SER A 119 2.28 -1.96 -16.15
CA SER A 119 1.21 -2.78 -16.71
C SER A 119 0.05 -2.88 -15.73
N ARG A 120 -1.16 -3.14 -16.25
CA ARG A 120 -2.36 -3.38 -15.43
C ARG A 120 -2.14 -4.49 -14.40
N ASN A 121 -1.57 -5.62 -14.82
CA ASN A 121 -1.42 -6.80 -13.97
C ASN A 121 -0.31 -6.59 -12.94
N GLY A 122 0.82 -6.03 -13.35
CA GLY A 122 1.92 -5.75 -12.43
C GLY A 122 1.62 -4.64 -11.44
N LEU A 123 0.90 -3.58 -11.83
CA LEU A 123 0.46 -2.56 -10.88
C LEU A 123 -0.53 -3.12 -9.86
N ARG A 124 -1.48 -3.96 -10.29
CA ARG A 124 -2.38 -4.67 -9.37
C ARG A 124 -1.59 -5.54 -8.38
N LEU A 125 -0.63 -6.32 -8.85
CA LEU A 125 0.19 -7.18 -8.00
C LEU A 125 1.07 -6.36 -7.05
N LEU A 126 1.58 -5.22 -7.50
CA LEU A 126 2.31 -4.26 -6.65
C LEU A 126 1.42 -3.73 -5.52
N LEU A 127 0.21 -3.25 -5.83
CA LEU A 127 -0.74 -2.77 -4.82
C LEU A 127 -1.16 -3.88 -3.84
N ASP A 128 -1.36 -5.11 -4.35
CA ASP A 128 -1.64 -6.28 -3.52
C ASP A 128 -0.45 -6.65 -2.61
N ALA A 129 0.79 -6.50 -3.09
CA ALA A 129 2.00 -6.73 -2.29
C ALA A 129 2.18 -5.68 -1.19
N ILE A 130 2.00 -4.39 -1.51
CA ILE A 130 2.06 -3.30 -0.53
C ILE A 130 1.00 -3.48 0.56
N THR A 131 -0.23 -3.80 0.17
CA THR A 131 -1.30 -4.07 1.14
C THR A 131 -1.05 -5.33 1.97
N SER A 132 -0.15 -6.21 1.53
CA SER A 132 0.24 -7.43 2.28
C SER A 132 1.54 -7.28 3.06
N LEU A 133 2.13 -6.08 3.07
CA LEU A 133 3.33 -5.78 3.83
C LEU A 133 3.03 -5.83 5.34
N ARG A 134 3.95 -6.42 6.10
CA ARG A 134 3.85 -6.44 7.56
C ARG A 134 4.11 -5.05 8.16
N GLU A 135 3.73 -4.89 9.42
CA GLU A 135 4.13 -3.72 10.20
C GLU A 135 5.66 -3.62 10.31
N GLY A 136 6.20 -2.44 10.07
CA GLY A 136 7.65 -2.22 9.97
C GLY A 136 8.32 -2.87 8.76
N GLY A 137 7.55 -3.38 7.79
CA GLY A 137 8.09 -3.88 6.53
C GLY A 137 8.68 -2.75 5.67
N LEU A 138 9.63 -3.11 4.81
CA LEU A 138 10.33 -2.17 3.94
C LEU A 138 9.60 -2.01 2.62
N VAL A 139 9.29 -0.79 2.22
CA VAL A 139 8.97 -0.46 0.83
C VAL A 139 10.15 0.32 0.27
N TRP A 140 10.89 -0.28 -0.66
CA TRP A 140 12.01 0.35 -1.34
C TRP A 140 11.59 0.75 -2.75
N ILE A 141 11.84 2.01 -3.14
CA ILE A 141 11.46 2.55 -4.44
C ILE A 141 12.70 3.19 -5.06
N ALA A 142 13.15 2.65 -6.18
CA ALA A 142 14.35 3.10 -6.88
C ALA A 142 14.02 3.59 -8.30
N THR A 143 13.12 4.56 -8.39
CA THR A 143 12.61 5.10 -9.65
C THR A 143 13.73 5.60 -10.55
N GLN A 144 13.65 5.26 -11.84
CA GLN A 144 14.57 5.79 -12.84
C GLN A 144 14.48 7.32 -12.91
N CYS A 145 15.58 8.00 -12.58
CA CYS A 145 15.65 9.46 -12.48
C CYS A 145 16.27 10.14 -13.71
N SER A 146 16.63 9.39 -14.76
CA SER A 146 17.42 9.89 -15.89
C SER A 146 16.78 11.09 -16.61
N SER A 147 15.45 11.21 -16.61
CA SER A 147 14.77 12.38 -17.19
C SER A 147 14.66 13.59 -16.26
N PHE A 148 14.95 13.42 -14.97
CA PHE A 148 14.80 14.42 -13.90
C PHE A 148 16.15 14.97 -13.40
N VAL A 149 17.27 14.27 -13.65
CA VAL A 149 18.59 14.77 -13.27
C VAL A 149 18.96 16.03 -14.05
N VAL A 150 19.61 16.98 -13.38
CA VAL A 150 20.02 18.27 -13.97
C VAL A 150 20.93 18.09 -15.20
N LEU A 151 21.73 17.02 -15.21
CA LEU A 151 22.59 16.64 -16.34
C LEU A 151 21.80 16.40 -17.63
N CYS A 152 20.53 16.01 -17.51
CA CYS A 152 19.64 15.77 -18.64
C CYS A 152 18.68 16.95 -18.90
N ARG A 153 18.85 18.11 -18.25
CA ARG A 153 17.92 19.24 -18.37
C ARG A 153 17.78 19.75 -19.80
N HIS A 154 18.86 19.74 -20.58
CA HIS A 154 18.81 20.15 -21.98
C HIS A 154 17.99 19.17 -22.83
N GLN A 155 18.10 17.87 -22.60
CA GLN A 155 17.38 16.84 -23.34
C GLN A 155 15.93 16.70 -22.87
N SER A 156 15.69 16.70 -21.56
CA SER A 156 14.35 16.56 -20.97
C SER A 156 13.54 17.84 -21.08
N GLN A 157 14.19 19.00 -21.15
CA GLN A 157 13.57 20.33 -21.23
C GLN A 157 12.57 20.59 -20.09
N ARG A 158 12.75 19.95 -18.92
CA ARG A 158 11.92 20.23 -17.74
C ARG A 158 12.22 21.63 -17.21
N CYS A 159 11.19 22.46 -17.11
CA CYS A 159 11.28 23.81 -16.58
C CYS A 159 9.95 24.26 -15.98
N GLU A 160 9.99 25.35 -15.22
CA GLU A 160 8.79 25.93 -14.61
C GLU A 160 7.71 26.24 -15.65
N ALA A 161 8.10 26.75 -16.83
CA ALA A 161 7.17 27.08 -17.92
C ALA A 161 6.37 25.87 -18.47
N ASN A 162 6.79 24.63 -18.18
CA ASN A 162 6.03 23.42 -18.53
C ASN A 162 5.65 22.58 -17.31
N GLY A 163 5.54 23.20 -16.13
CA GLY A 163 5.20 22.50 -14.89
C GLY A 163 6.18 21.37 -14.57
N PHE A 164 7.43 21.49 -15.03
CA PHE A 164 8.47 20.47 -14.94
C PHE A 164 8.14 19.12 -15.60
N LEU A 165 7.10 19.02 -16.45
CA LEU A 165 6.75 17.80 -17.18
C LEU A 165 7.74 17.47 -18.31
N GLY A 166 8.49 18.48 -18.77
CA GLY A 166 9.49 18.33 -19.83
C GLY A 166 8.89 18.19 -21.23
N ASN A 167 9.73 17.83 -22.19
CA ASN A 167 9.34 17.58 -23.56
C ASN A 167 8.74 16.19 -23.71
N THR A 168 7.41 16.11 -23.70
CA THR A 168 6.63 14.87 -23.83
C THR A 168 6.66 14.25 -25.23
N GLN A 169 7.32 14.87 -26.21
CA GLN A 169 7.64 14.23 -27.50
C GLN A 169 8.81 13.24 -27.39
N ARG A 170 9.51 13.21 -26.24
CA ARG A 170 10.65 12.32 -26.01
C ARG A 170 10.22 11.12 -25.17
N PRO A 171 10.39 9.87 -25.67
CA PRO A 171 9.92 8.68 -24.95
C PRO A 171 10.45 8.52 -23.52
N PHE A 172 11.73 8.85 -23.28
CA PHE A 172 12.31 8.73 -21.94
C PHE A 172 11.75 9.77 -20.94
N VAL A 173 11.23 10.90 -21.41
CA VAL A 173 10.55 11.90 -20.57
C VAL A 173 9.17 11.40 -20.18
N VAL A 174 8.42 10.86 -21.16
CA VAL A 174 7.10 10.25 -20.94
C VAL A 174 7.21 9.06 -19.98
N LEU A 175 8.17 8.16 -20.21
CA LEU A 175 8.45 7.06 -19.30
C LEU A 175 8.79 7.58 -17.90
N GLY A 176 9.65 8.59 -17.80
CA GLY A 176 9.96 9.24 -16.52
C GLY A 176 8.71 9.76 -15.80
N ASN A 177 7.79 10.40 -16.51
CA ASN A 177 6.53 10.89 -15.93
C ASN A 177 5.65 9.73 -15.43
N HIS A 178 5.52 8.64 -16.20
CA HIS A 178 4.77 7.46 -15.77
C HIS A 178 5.40 6.75 -14.57
N LEU A 179 6.72 6.66 -14.54
CA LEU A 179 7.44 6.12 -13.38
C LEU A 179 7.25 7.03 -12.16
N MET A 180 7.27 8.34 -12.36
CA MET A 180 7.03 9.33 -11.31
C MET A 180 5.61 9.26 -10.75
N GLU A 181 4.61 9.03 -11.61
CA GLU A 181 3.22 8.75 -11.21
C GLU A 181 3.18 7.58 -10.24
N ILE A 182 3.90 6.50 -10.53
CA ILE A 182 3.97 5.35 -9.62
C ILE A 182 4.87 5.62 -8.40
N SER A 183 5.69 6.68 -8.35
CA SER A 183 6.78 6.82 -7.36
C SER A 183 6.73 8.01 -6.40
N CYS A 184 6.47 9.23 -6.88
CA CYS A 184 6.61 10.44 -6.05
C CYS A 184 5.28 11.04 -5.64
N ASP A 185 4.32 11.17 -6.56
CA ASP A 185 3.05 11.84 -6.25
C ASP A 185 2.05 10.90 -5.59
N ASN A 186 2.34 9.59 -5.63
CA ASN A 186 1.47 8.59 -5.04
C ASN A 186 2.13 7.80 -3.93
N PHE A 187 3.45 7.55 -3.90
CA PHE A 187 4.01 6.75 -2.81
C PHE A 187 4.40 7.52 -1.57
N LYS A 188 4.66 8.84 -1.62
CA LYS A 188 4.81 9.59 -0.36
C LYS A 188 3.47 9.79 0.29
N GLU A 189 2.42 10.07 -0.47
CA GLU A 189 1.06 10.16 0.05
C GLU A 189 0.40 8.82 0.29
N ILE A 190 0.70 7.75 -0.45
CA ILE A 190 0.26 6.38 -0.14
C ILE A 190 1.12 5.79 0.97
N GLN A 191 2.40 6.11 1.14
CA GLN A 191 3.12 5.79 2.38
C GLN A 191 2.72 6.71 3.53
N TYR A 192 2.23 7.92 3.29
CA TYR A 192 1.67 8.80 4.30
C TYR A 192 0.26 8.36 4.67
N VAL A 193 -0.56 7.91 3.73
CA VAL A 193 -1.86 7.29 3.96
C VAL A 193 -1.61 5.93 4.60
N TYR A 194 -0.75 5.07 4.07
CA TYR A 194 -0.34 3.78 4.67
C TYR A 194 0.38 3.96 6.01
N GLY A 195 1.10 5.06 6.22
CA GLY A 195 1.79 5.44 7.45
C GLY A 195 0.87 6.10 8.47
N LEU A 196 -0.12 6.89 8.04
CA LEU A 196 -1.26 7.37 8.82
C LEU A 196 -2.17 6.21 9.19
N ILE A 197 -2.32 5.23 8.30
CA ILE A 197 -3.00 3.96 8.53
C ILE A 197 -2.20 3.14 9.52
N GLN A 198 -0.88 2.98 9.35
CA GLN A 198 -0.04 2.30 10.34
C GLN A 198 -0.08 2.99 11.70
N ARG A 199 -0.07 4.33 11.77
CA ARG A 199 -0.24 5.13 13.01
C ARG A 199 -1.61 4.98 13.64
N ALA A 200 -2.69 5.21 12.89
CA ALA A 200 -4.05 5.04 13.39
C ALA A 200 -4.30 3.59 13.85
N LEU A 201 -3.72 2.60 13.17
CA LEU A 201 -3.79 1.19 13.55
C LEU A 201 -2.93 0.83 14.77
N SER A 202 -1.78 1.48 14.97
CA SER A 202 -0.93 1.28 16.16
C SER A 202 -1.43 2.06 17.38
N GLU A 203 -2.14 3.18 17.18
CA GLU A 203 -2.90 3.89 18.22
C GLU A 203 -4.17 3.14 18.65
N ALA A 204 -4.78 2.37 17.72
CA ALA A 204 -5.92 1.49 18.01
C ALA A 204 -5.52 0.12 18.62
N ALA A 205 -4.25 -0.30 18.51
CA ALA A 205 -3.78 -1.61 18.96
C ALA A 205 -3.78 -1.85 20.49
N PRO A 206 -3.43 -0.87 21.37
CA PRO A 206 -3.45 -1.05 22.83
C PRO A 206 -4.86 -1.32 23.38
N ALA A 207 -5.91 -0.92 22.66
CA ALA A 207 -7.30 -1.17 23.04
C ALA A 207 -7.78 -2.60 22.69
N LEU A 208 -7.01 -3.36 21.91
CA LEU A 208 -7.33 -4.73 21.46
C LEU A 208 -6.46 -5.82 22.09
N GLU A 209 -5.30 -5.48 22.67
CA GLU A 209 -4.44 -6.43 23.38
C GLU A 209 -5.13 -7.22 24.53
N PRO A 210 -6.11 -6.67 25.29
CA PRO A 210 -6.80 -7.45 26.31
C PRO A 210 -7.67 -8.59 25.74
N LEU A 211 -7.95 -8.60 24.43
CA LEU A 211 -8.79 -9.61 23.77
C LEU A 211 -7.99 -10.80 23.22
N ALA A 212 -6.67 -10.69 23.11
CA ALA A 212 -5.80 -11.78 22.64
C ALA A 212 -5.20 -12.64 23.77
N LYS A 213 -5.26 -12.17 25.03
CA LYS A 213 -4.74 -12.87 26.22
C LYS A 213 -5.87 -13.34 27.14
N GLY A 214 -6.73 -14.22 26.64
CA GLY A 214 -7.49 -15.13 27.51
C GLY A 214 -6.62 -16.34 27.86
N PRO A 215 -6.49 -16.76 29.13
CA PRO A 215 -5.58 -17.84 29.50
C PRO A 215 -6.17 -19.16 29.02
N VAL A 216 -5.57 -19.78 27.99
CA VAL A 216 -5.71 -21.21 27.78
C VAL A 216 -4.79 -21.88 28.79
N LYS A 217 -5.35 -22.26 29.95
CA LYS A 217 -4.68 -23.21 30.84
C LYS A 217 -4.62 -24.56 30.11
N MET A 218 -3.46 -24.88 29.58
CA MET A 218 -3.08 -26.22 29.15
C MET A 218 -2.98 -27.08 30.42
N ASN A 219 -4.09 -27.71 30.87
CA ASN A 219 -4.05 -28.77 31.89
C ASN A 219 -5.30 -29.68 31.96
N ASP A 220 -6.34 -29.49 31.13
CA ASP A 220 -7.58 -30.29 31.26
C ASP A 220 -7.90 -31.20 30.06
N ILE A 221 -6.91 -31.95 29.55
CA ILE A 221 -7.18 -33.09 28.63
C ILE A 221 -6.24 -34.28 28.97
N GLY A 222 -6.29 -34.74 30.22
CA GLY A 222 -5.50 -35.88 30.70
C GLY A 222 -6.25 -36.84 31.63
N GLY A 223 -7.58 -36.72 31.74
CA GLY A 223 -8.37 -37.56 32.65
C GLY A 223 -9.70 -37.95 32.05
N LEU A 224 -9.70 -38.79 31.01
CA LEU A 224 -10.91 -39.48 30.52
C LEU A 224 -10.60 -40.68 29.59
N LEU A 225 -9.50 -41.40 29.82
CA LEU A 225 -9.30 -42.74 29.27
C LEU A 225 -8.63 -43.63 30.32
N GLY A 226 -9.46 -44.14 31.23
CA GLY A 226 -9.17 -45.34 32.01
C GLY A 226 -10.37 -46.27 31.96
N GLY A 227 -10.16 -47.51 31.52
CA GLY A 227 -10.99 -48.66 31.90
C GLY A 227 -11.65 -49.48 30.77
N ALA A 228 -11.23 -50.75 30.69
CA ALA A 228 -11.83 -51.93 30.05
C ALA A 228 -11.82 -51.95 28.50
N HIS A 229 -11.29 -52.94 27.79
CA HIS A 229 -10.97 -54.35 28.06
C HIS A 229 -9.65 -54.75 27.38
#